data_AF-A0A9E5TJJ8-F1
#
_entry.id   AF-A0A9E5TJJ8-F1
#
_cell.length_a   1.000
_cell.length_b   1.000
_cell.length_c   1.000
_cell.angle_alpha   90.00
_cell.angle_beta   90.00
_cell.angle_gamma   90.00
#
_symmetry.space_group_name_H-M   'P 1'
#
loop_
_entity.id
_entity.type
_entity.pdbx_description
1 polymer ?
#
loop_
_entity_poly.entity_id
_entity_poly.type
_entity_poly.pdbx_seq_one_letter_code
_entity_poly.pdbx_strand_id
1 'polypeptide(L)'
;MLLCLLCLGFLALLGWEIISDHSYQHRGIWYGTPLNIPQAAVYPLGVNASLEQYEAEDLDRALTTIEAGGFQWVRQRFPWAEIEPEQGEYEWEKWDSIVAAALEHDLAIIA
;
A
#
# COMPACT_ATOMS: atom_id res chain seq x y z
N MET A 1 -0.22 54.79 10.57
CA MET A 1 -1.40 54.01 10.18
C MET A 1 -1.07 52.95 9.13
N LEU A 2 -0.49 53.32 7.97
CA LEU A 2 -0.14 52.37 6.90
C LEU A 2 0.85 51.27 7.35
N LEU A 3 1.91 51.62 8.09
CA LEU A 3 2.87 50.65 8.62
C LEU A 3 2.21 49.63 9.56
N CYS A 4 1.30 50.08 10.43
CA CYS A 4 0.57 49.18 11.34
C CYS A 4 -0.32 48.20 10.57
N LEU A 5 -0.96 48.66 9.49
CA LEU A 5 -1.79 47.81 8.62
C LEU A 5 -0.93 46.76 7.88
N LEU A 6 0.25 47.15 7.40
CA LEU A 6 1.20 46.22 6.78
C LEU A 6 1.72 45.17 7.78
N CYS A 7 2.07 45.58 9.00
CA CYS A 7 2.47 44.64 10.05
C CYS A 7 1.34 43.66 10.43
N LEU A 8 0.10 44.14 10.54
CA LEU A 8 -1.06 43.29 10.81
C LEU A 8 -1.31 42.28 9.68
N GLY A 9 -1.24 42.71 8.43
CA GLY A 9 -1.38 41.82 7.27
C GLY A 9 -0.29 40.75 7.22
N PHE A 10 0.96 41.11 7.53
CA PHE A 10 2.06 40.17 7.57
C PHE A 10 1.90 39.13 8.69
N LEU A 11 1.49 39.56 9.89
CA LEU A 11 1.20 38.64 11.00
C LEU A 11 0.04 37.68 10.69
N ALA A 12 -1.00 38.16 9.99
CA ALA A 12 -2.11 37.31 9.57
C ALA A 12 -1.67 36.24 8.55
N LEU A 13 -0.80 36.59 7.60
CA LEU A 13 -0.24 35.63 6.63
C LEU A 13 0.64 34.58 7.32
N LEU A 14 1.51 34.98 8.23
CA LEU A 14 2.33 34.04 9.00
C LEU A 14 1.47 33.12 9.87
N GLY A 15 0.44 33.67 10.53
CA GLY A 15 -0.52 32.87 11.29
C GLY A 15 -1.28 31.88 10.42
N TRP A 16 -1.67 32.28 9.22
CA TRP A 16 -2.34 31.41 8.25
C TRP A 16 -1.45 30.24 7.80
N GLU A 17 -0.19 30.50 7.46
CA GLU A 17 0.79 29.47 7.11
C GLU A 17 0.97 28.45 8.25
N ILE A 18 1.12 28.92 9.49
CA ILE A 18 1.29 28.04 10.66
C ILE A 18 0.04 27.18 10.91
N ILE A 19 -1.15 27.76 10.83
CA ILE A 19 -2.41 27.02 11.03
C ILE A 19 -2.63 26.02 9.89
N SER A 20 -2.29 26.40 8.65
CA SER A 20 -2.40 25.54 7.48
C SER A 20 -1.46 24.34 7.61
N ASP A 21 -0.17 24.57 7.86
CA ASP A 21 0.82 23.51 8.04
C ASP A 21 0.43 22.57 9.20
N HIS A 22 0.06 23.12 10.35
CA HIS A 22 -0.40 22.33 11.49
C HIS A 22 -1.67 21.51 11.16
N SER A 23 -2.61 22.08 10.41
CA SER A 23 -3.82 21.36 9.97
C SER A 23 -3.54 20.31 8.89
N TYR A 24 -2.50 20.48 8.10
CA TYR A 24 -2.02 19.48 7.14
C TYR A 24 -1.32 18.32 7.85
N GLN A 25 -0.41 18.60 8.79
CA GLN A 25 0.31 17.57 9.53
C GLN A 25 -0.58 16.78 10.49
N HIS A 26 -1.62 17.41 11.04
CA HIS A 26 -2.55 16.76 11.97
C HIS A 26 -3.81 16.21 11.31
N ARG A 27 -3.92 16.28 9.97
CA ARG A 27 -5.06 15.71 9.26
C ARG A 27 -5.03 14.18 9.40
N GLY A 28 -6.09 13.60 9.93
CA GLY A 28 -6.17 12.15 10.20
C GLY A 28 -5.66 11.72 11.58
N ILE A 29 -5.18 12.65 12.42
CA ILE A 29 -4.89 12.36 13.82
C ILE A 29 -6.21 12.38 14.59
N TRP A 30 -6.64 11.19 15.04
CA TRP A 30 -7.83 11.04 15.87
C TRP A 30 -7.42 11.07 17.34
N TYR A 31 -8.03 11.97 18.12
CA TYR A 31 -7.80 12.07 19.57
C TYR A 31 -8.86 11.23 20.33
N GLY A 32 -8.42 10.15 20.97
CA GLY A 32 -9.26 9.28 21.82
C GLY A 32 -8.68 7.86 21.99
N THR A 33 -9.44 6.93 22.59
CA THR A 33 -9.05 5.51 22.68
C THR A 33 -8.92 4.92 21.27
N PRO A 34 -7.77 4.36 20.86
CA PRO A 34 -7.61 3.83 19.51
C PRO A 34 -8.77 2.87 19.20
N LEU A 35 -9.42 3.11 18.06
CA LEU A 35 -10.49 2.25 17.59
C LEU A 35 -9.95 0.82 17.55
N ASN A 36 -10.70 -0.14 18.07
CA ASN A 36 -10.38 -1.55 17.90
C ASN A 36 -10.68 -1.92 16.46
N ILE A 37 -9.73 -1.66 15.58
CA ILE A 37 -9.77 -2.01 14.17
C ILE A 37 -9.15 -3.41 14.06
N PRO A 38 -9.94 -4.42 13.67
CA PRO A 38 -9.42 -5.75 13.39
C PRO A 38 -8.19 -5.67 12.45
N GLN A 39 -7.19 -6.49 12.72
CA GLN A 39 -5.94 -6.58 11.94
C GLN A 39 -5.07 -5.30 11.90
N ALA A 40 -5.37 -4.23 12.63
CA ALA A 40 -4.52 -3.03 12.63
C ALA A 40 -3.09 -3.22 13.18
N ALA A 41 -2.84 -4.34 13.87
CA ALA A 41 -1.53 -4.71 14.39
C ALA A 41 -0.74 -5.67 13.49
N VAL A 42 -1.28 -6.08 12.33
CA VAL A 42 -0.53 -6.91 11.37
C VAL A 42 0.62 -6.10 10.76
N TYR A 43 1.62 -6.81 10.25
CA TYR A 43 2.76 -6.17 9.61
C TYR A 43 2.30 -5.24 8.47
N PRO A 44 2.72 -3.97 8.45
CA PRO A 44 2.08 -2.96 7.60
C PRO A 44 2.65 -2.89 6.19
N LEU A 45 3.85 -3.44 5.94
CA LEU A 45 4.51 -3.27 4.65
C LEU A 45 4.06 -4.35 3.67
N GLY A 46 3.53 -3.88 2.54
CA GLY A 46 3.22 -4.70 1.39
C GLY A 46 3.55 -3.99 0.09
N VAL A 47 3.65 -4.78 -0.98
CA VAL A 47 3.97 -4.30 -2.33
C VAL A 47 2.93 -4.81 -3.32
N ASN A 48 2.63 -4.00 -4.34
CA ASN A 48 1.83 -4.47 -5.47
C ASN A 48 2.77 -5.14 -6.47
N ALA A 49 2.44 -6.36 -6.89
CA ALA A 49 3.20 -7.09 -7.88
C ALA A 49 2.28 -7.67 -8.95
N SER A 50 2.78 -7.66 -10.19
CA SER A 50 2.22 -8.42 -11.30
C SER A 50 3.14 -9.62 -11.53
N LEU A 51 3.01 -10.66 -10.69
CA LEU A 51 3.89 -11.83 -10.76
C LEU A 51 3.62 -12.68 -12.01
N GLU A 52 2.43 -12.57 -12.57
CA GLU A 52 1.96 -13.27 -13.76
C GLU A 52 2.71 -12.94 -15.05
N GLN A 53 3.56 -11.90 -15.03
CA GLN A 53 4.38 -11.48 -16.17
C GLN A 53 5.75 -12.18 -16.20
N TYR A 54 6.14 -12.86 -15.12
CA TYR A 54 7.46 -13.45 -14.97
C TYR A 54 7.45 -14.95 -15.26
N GLU A 55 8.50 -15.41 -15.93
CA GLU A 55 8.84 -16.83 -16.01
C GLU A 55 9.47 -17.32 -14.70
N ALA A 56 9.57 -18.63 -14.48
CA ALA A 56 9.95 -19.22 -13.19
C ALA A 56 11.24 -18.64 -12.56
N GLU A 57 12.31 -18.46 -13.34
CA GLU A 57 13.57 -17.90 -12.83
C GLU A 57 13.45 -16.40 -12.46
N ASP A 58 12.67 -15.65 -13.23
CA ASP A 58 12.45 -14.24 -12.96
C ASP A 58 11.47 -14.02 -11.81
N LEU A 59 10.54 -14.94 -11.62
CA LEU A 59 9.57 -14.97 -10.52
C LEU A 59 10.28 -15.14 -9.17
N ASP A 60 11.13 -16.17 -9.05
CA ASP A 60 11.93 -16.43 -7.84
C ASP A 60 12.80 -15.21 -7.48
N ARG A 61 13.44 -14.60 -8.49
CA ARG A 61 14.24 -13.39 -8.28
C ARG A 61 13.41 -12.20 -7.81
N ALA A 62 12.20 -12.02 -8.36
CA ALA A 62 11.29 -10.96 -7.94
C ALA A 62 10.84 -11.16 -6.49
N LEU A 63 10.44 -12.38 -6.12
CA LEU A 63 10.01 -12.72 -4.76
C LEU A 63 11.16 -12.60 -3.75
N THR A 64 12.35 -13.09 -4.10
CA THR A 64 13.58 -12.89 -3.30
C THR A 64 13.84 -11.40 -3.05
N THR A 65 13.62 -10.55 -4.05
CA THR A 65 13.83 -9.10 -3.92
C THR A 65 12.80 -8.47 -2.98
N ILE A 66 11.55 -8.94 -3.02
CA ILE A 66 10.48 -8.48 -2.13
C ILE A 66 10.77 -8.90 -0.68
N GLU A 67 11.14 -10.16 -0.47
CA GLU A 67 11.52 -10.71 0.82
C GLU A 67 12.72 -9.93 1.41
N ALA A 68 13.79 -9.75 0.63
CA ALA A 68 14.98 -8.99 1.03
C ALA A 68 14.68 -7.51 1.30
N GLY A 69 13.62 -6.96 0.69
CA GLY A 69 13.11 -5.62 0.95
C GLY A 69 12.39 -5.48 2.30
N GLY A 70 12.18 -6.58 3.03
CA GLY A 70 11.46 -6.60 4.30
C GLY A 70 9.95 -6.48 4.15
N PHE A 71 9.38 -6.80 2.99
CA PHE A 71 7.94 -6.85 2.81
C PHE A 71 7.40 -8.21 3.28
N GLN A 72 6.18 -8.22 3.84
CA GLN A 72 5.50 -9.46 4.22
C GLN A 72 4.26 -9.72 3.36
N TRP A 73 3.69 -8.67 2.74
CA TRP A 73 2.48 -8.78 1.94
C TRP A 73 2.74 -8.49 0.47
N VAL A 74 2.20 -9.33 -0.41
CA VAL A 74 2.15 -9.09 -1.85
C VAL A 74 0.70 -8.96 -2.27
N ARG A 75 0.36 -7.81 -2.86
CA ARG A 75 -0.94 -7.63 -3.52
C ARG A 75 -0.81 -8.11 -4.97
N GLN A 76 -1.43 -9.25 -5.25
CA GLN A 76 -1.43 -9.92 -6.55
C GLN A 76 -2.84 -9.81 -7.15
N ARG A 77 -2.91 -9.46 -8.43
CA ARG A 77 -4.18 -9.46 -9.16
C ARG A 77 -4.49 -10.86 -9.68
N PHE A 78 -5.73 -11.29 -9.54
CA PHE A 78 -6.26 -12.54 -10.11
C PHE A 78 -7.40 -12.22 -11.07
N PRO A 79 -7.13 -11.99 -12.37
CA PRO A 79 -8.16 -11.64 -13.34
C PRO A 79 -9.08 -12.84 -13.61
N TRP A 80 -10.37 -12.69 -13.30
CA TRP A 80 -11.35 -13.78 -13.50
C TRP A 80 -11.43 -14.23 -14.96
N ALA A 81 -11.29 -13.32 -15.93
CA ALA A 81 -11.31 -13.67 -17.36
C ALA A 81 -10.11 -14.50 -17.83
N GLU A 82 -9.01 -14.54 -17.06
CA GLU A 82 -7.86 -15.41 -17.34
C GLU A 82 -7.96 -16.72 -16.55
N ILE A 83 -8.63 -16.71 -15.39
CA ILE A 83 -8.91 -17.90 -14.58
C ILE A 83 -10.03 -18.74 -15.19
N GLU A 84 -11.07 -18.10 -15.74
CA GLU A 84 -12.21 -18.72 -16.40
C GLU A 84 -12.39 -18.08 -17.79
N PRO A 85 -11.58 -18.47 -18.79
CA PRO A 85 -11.68 -17.92 -20.14
C PRO A 85 -13.02 -18.23 -20.80
N GLU A 86 -13.53 -19.45 -20.57
CA GLU A 86 -14.86 -19.89 -20.94
C GLU A 86 -15.63 -20.36 -19.70
N GLN A 87 -16.94 -20.11 -19.65
CA GLN A 87 -17.74 -20.44 -18.48
C GLN A 87 -17.66 -21.93 -18.16
N GLY A 88 -17.19 -22.26 -16.96
CA GLY A 88 -16.98 -23.63 -16.49
C GLY A 88 -15.63 -24.26 -16.86
N GLU A 89 -14.80 -23.56 -17.65
CA GLU A 89 -13.43 -23.97 -17.95
C GLU A 89 -12.45 -23.14 -17.11
N TYR A 90 -11.76 -23.79 -16.16
CA TYR A 90 -10.88 -23.11 -15.22
C TYR A 90 -9.40 -23.40 -15.46
N GLU A 91 -8.61 -22.35 -15.59
CA GLU A 91 -7.16 -22.39 -15.75
C GLU A 91 -6.47 -21.87 -14.48
N TRP A 92 -6.28 -22.74 -13.48
CA TRP A 92 -5.67 -22.39 -12.19
C TRP A 92 -4.15 -22.56 -12.14
N GLU A 93 -3.55 -23.35 -13.04
CA GLU A 93 -2.15 -23.79 -12.96
C GLU A 93 -1.15 -22.63 -12.78
N LYS A 94 -1.31 -21.56 -13.56
CA LYS A 94 -0.48 -20.36 -13.47
C LYS A 94 -0.62 -19.63 -12.13
N TRP A 95 -1.82 -19.60 -11.58
CA TRP A 95 -2.12 -18.87 -10.34
C TRP A 95 -1.67 -19.68 -9.12
N ASP A 96 -1.84 -21.00 -9.17
CA ASP A 96 -1.36 -21.93 -8.15
C ASP A 96 0.16 -21.88 -8.03
N SER A 97 0.89 -21.79 -9.15
CA SER A 97 2.35 -21.68 -9.14
C SER A 97 2.83 -20.36 -8.51
N ILE A 98 2.14 -19.24 -8.77
CA ILE A 98 2.43 -17.95 -8.13
C ILE A 98 2.20 -18.01 -6.62
N VAL A 99 1.08 -18.59 -6.18
CA VAL A 99 0.75 -18.73 -4.76
C VAL A 99 1.77 -19.63 -4.06
N ALA A 100 2.14 -20.76 -4.67
CA ALA A 100 3.15 -21.67 -4.14
C ALA A 100 4.50 -20.97 -3.99
N ALA A 101 4.97 -20.28 -5.04
CA ALA A 101 6.23 -19.56 -5.00
C ALA A 101 6.23 -18.47 -3.91
N ALA A 102 5.15 -17.70 -3.75
CA ALA A 102 5.08 -16.70 -2.69
C ALA A 102 5.18 -17.32 -1.28
N LEU A 103 4.54 -18.48 -1.06
CA LEU A 103 4.63 -19.21 0.20
C LEU A 103 6.04 -19.74 0.49
N GLU A 104 6.80 -20.13 -0.54
CA GLU A 104 8.21 -20.54 -0.39
C GLU A 104 9.12 -19.40 0.08
N HIS A 105 8.74 -18.15 -0.16
CA HIS A 105 9.44 -16.93 0.27
C HIS A 105 8.88 -16.32 1.58
N ASP A 106 8.05 -17.05 2.34
CA ASP A 106 7.37 -16.54 3.55
C ASP A 106 6.53 -15.26 3.30
N LEU A 107 6.07 -15.06 2.05
CA LEU A 107 5.24 -13.93 1.64
C LEU A 107 3.75 -14.28 1.67
N ALA A 108 2.93 -13.41 2.23
CA ALA A 108 1.48 -13.55 2.25
C ALA A 108 0.82 -12.80 1.09
N ILE A 109 -0.16 -13.42 0.43
CA ILE A 109 -0.87 -12.81 -0.70
C ILE A 109 -2.17 -12.14 -0.25
N ILE A 110 -2.43 -10.96 -0.83
CA ILE A 110 -3.71 -10.26 -0.81
C ILE A 110 -4.22 -10.21 -2.26
N ALA A 111 -5.44 -10.69 -2.49
CA ALA A 111 -6.13 -10.73 -3.79
C ALA A 111 -7.25 -9.70 -3.88
#